data_AF-B4GDY9-F1
#
_entry.id   AF-B4GDY9-F1
#
_cell.length_a   1.000
_cell.length_b   1.000
_cell.length_c   1.000
_cell.angle_alpha   90.00
_cell.angle_beta   90.00
_cell.angle_gamma   90.00
#
_symmetry.space_group_name_H-M   'P 1'
#
loop_
_entity.id
_entity.type
_entity.pdbx_description
1 polymer ?
#
loop_
_entity_poly.entity_id
_entity_poly.type
_entity_poly.pdbx_seq_one_letter_code
_entity_poly.pdbx_strand_id
1 'polypeptide(L)'
;MTPLPRVDIDQPKYDQSTYVGRAKHFLLVTNPLNVLATNTKLEQARQIVLKYRAGKEVTECRTIEDVWKAKYLYDSAFHPETGDKQIIIGRMSAQMPMNMLITGGMMAFYKSTGAVVFWQWMNQTFNAIVNYTNRSGTSPLSNSQLLTSYCLATGGALATALSLNRAVKNMNPLVGRMVPLVAVAAANCINIPCMRMQEIRNGVVLLDEKNAEVGVSKKAACVGISAVIVSRICMALPGMTLTPMLMNLLERRGFLAKYPKSNAPIQTLFCGFVLIFATPLGCAFFKQRAAIKVASLEPEVRDNIEKKRPELDTVWYNKGL
;
A
#
# COMPACT_ATOMS: atom_id res chain seq x y z
N MET A 1 -33.57 9.23 22.90
CA MET A 1 -32.48 8.34 22.41
C MET A 1 -31.27 8.61 23.27
N THR A 2 -30.58 7.59 23.78
CA THR A 2 -29.36 7.79 24.56
C THR A 2 -28.29 8.43 23.66
N PRO A 3 -27.62 9.51 24.10
CA PRO A 3 -26.57 10.12 23.30
C PRO A 3 -25.46 9.09 23.00
N LEU A 4 -25.02 9.05 21.75
CA LEU A 4 -23.96 8.14 21.32
C LEU A 4 -22.67 8.41 22.12
N PRO A 5 -21.91 7.36 22.49
CA PRO A 5 -20.64 7.54 23.18
C PRO A 5 -19.71 8.41 22.32
N ARG A 6 -18.99 9.33 22.97
CA ARG A 6 -18.01 10.22 22.33
C ARG A 6 -16.66 9.55 22.26
N VAL A 7 -16.39 8.93 21.12
CA VAL A 7 -15.13 8.27 20.82
C VAL A 7 -14.36 9.15 19.85
N ASP A 8 -13.05 9.24 20.02
CA ASP A 8 -12.18 9.87 19.02
C ASP A 8 -12.13 8.99 17.77
N ILE A 9 -12.86 9.39 16.73
CA ILE A 9 -12.94 8.67 15.46
C ILE A 9 -11.76 8.97 14.53
N ASP A 10 -10.89 9.92 14.89
CA ASP A 10 -9.67 10.21 14.15
C ASP A 10 -8.54 9.25 14.54
N GLN A 11 -8.67 8.54 15.67
CA GLN A 11 -7.84 7.39 16.00
C GLN A 11 -8.34 6.11 15.32
N PRO A 12 -7.45 5.14 15.05
CA PRO A 12 -7.86 3.84 14.53
C PRO A 12 -8.82 3.12 15.50
N LYS A 13 -9.95 2.60 14.97
CA LYS A 13 -10.94 1.82 15.75
C LYS A 13 -10.34 0.67 16.54
N TYR A 14 -9.35 -0.01 15.95
CA TYR A 14 -8.69 -1.17 16.53
C TYR A 14 -7.31 -0.80 17.03
N ASP A 15 -6.92 -1.42 18.14
CA ASP A 15 -5.61 -1.22 18.74
C ASP A 15 -4.47 -1.55 17.75
N GLN A 16 -3.65 -0.55 17.44
CA GLN A 16 -2.51 -0.69 16.53
C GLN A 16 -1.28 -1.33 17.20
N SER A 17 -1.30 -1.53 18.52
CA SER A 17 -0.21 -2.19 19.24
C SER A 17 -0.15 -3.69 18.95
N THR A 18 -1.31 -4.33 18.76
CA THR A 18 -1.45 -5.76 18.45
C THR A 18 -1.49 -6.04 16.95
N TYR A 19 -0.98 -7.21 16.54
CA TYR A 19 -1.04 -7.64 15.14
C TYR A 19 -2.49 -7.77 14.64
N VAL A 20 -3.36 -8.39 15.45
CA VAL A 20 -4.78 -8.62 15.09
C VAL A 20 -5.53 -7.31 14.90
N GLY A 21 -5.28 -6.30 15.74
CA GLY A 21 -5.90 -4.99 15.58
C GLY A 21 -5.43 -4.27 14.31
N ARG A 22 -4.13 -4.32 14.00
CA ARG A 22 -3.60 -3.80 12.72
C ARG A 22 -4.19 -4.52 11.50
N ALA A 23 -4.30 -5.86 11.54
CA ALA A 23 -4.88 -6.65 10.46
C ALA A 23 -6.35 -6.27 10.21
N LYS A 24 -7.16 -6.15 11.27
CA LYS A 24 -8.56 -5.71 11.16
C LYS A 24 -8.67 -4.29 10.59
N HIS A 25 -7.79 -3.38 11.00
CA HIS A 25 -7.74 -2.03 10.47
C HIS A 25 -7.48 -2.03 8.96
N PHE A 26 -6.42 -2.72 8.50
CA PHE A 26 -6.08 -2.75 7.08
C PHE A 26 -7.15 -3.44 6.23
N LEU A 27 -7.75 -4.54 6.71
CA LEU A 27 -8.84 -5.21 6.00
C LEU A 27 -10.06 -4.30 5.75
N LEU A 28 -10.36 -3.37 6.67
CA LEU A 28 -11.44 -2.42 6.49
C LEU A 28 -11.08 -1.29 5.52
N VAL A 29 -9.87 -0.75 5.64
CA VAL A 29 -9.40 0.37 4.81
C VAL A 29 -9.21 -0.06 3.34
N THR A 30 -8.72 -1.28 3.10
CA THR A 30 -8.46 -1.79 1.74
C THR A 30 -9.65 -2.53 1.13
N ASN A 31 -10.84 -2.47 1.76
CA ASN A 31 -12.01 -3.21 1.29
C ASN A 31 -12.38 -2.78 -0.15
N PRO A 32 -12.27 -3.69 -1.15
CA PRO A 32 -12.52 -3.34 -2.54
C PRO A 32 -13.98 -3.01 -2.82
N LEU A 33 -14.93 -3.48 -1.99
CA LEU A 33 -16.35 -3.21 -2.16
C LEU A 33 -16.68 -1.71 -2.03
N ASN A 34 -15.83 -0.94 -1.34
CA ASN A 34 -16.00 0.51 -1.21
C ASN A 34 -15.88 1.24 -2.57
N VAL A 35 -15.25 0.62 -3.58
CA VAL A 35 -15.22 1.19 -4.94
C VAL A 35 -16.60 1.27 -5.58
N LEU A 36 -17.53 0.40 -5.16
CA LEU A 36 -18.91 0.33 -5.66
C LEU A 36 -19.85 1.32 -4.94
N ALA A 37 -19.35 2.07 -3.96
CA ALA A 37 -20.15 3.03 -3.22
C ALA A 37 -20.57 4.21 -4.11
N THR A 38 -21.87 4.50 -4.13
CA THR A 38 -22.42 5.61 -4.91
C THR A 38 -22.06 6.96 -4.30
N ASN A 39 -22.05 8.00 -5.13
CA ASN A 39 -21.78 9.37 -4.68
C ASN A 39 -22.69 9.81 -3.54
N THR A 40 -23.97 9.41 -3.56
CA THR A 40 -24.94 9.68 -2.49
C THR A 40 -24.53 9.04 -1.17
N LYS A 41 -24.13 7.76 -1.18
CA LYS A 41 -23.67 7.06 0.04
C LYS A 41 -22.40 7.69 0.61
N LEU A 42 -21.48 8.12 -0.26
CA LEU A 42 -20.25 8.79 0.16
C LEU A 42 -20.53 10.15 0.81
N GLU A 43 -21.46 10.93 0.25
CA GLU A 43 -21.83 12.23 0.83
C GLU A 43 -22.57 12.05 2.15
N GLN A 44 -23.46 11.06 2.27
CA GLN A 44 -24.10 10.71 3.55
C GLN A 44 -23.06 10.36 4.62
N ALA A 45 -22.08 9.53 4.28
CA ALA A 45 -20.98 9.19 5.18
C ALA A 45 -20.15 10.42 5.59
N ARG A 46 -19.86 11.32 4.65
CA ARG A 46 -19.20 12.60 4.95
C ARG A 46 -20.00 13.44 5.94
N GLN A 47 -21.31 13.60 5.72
CA GLN A 47 -22.16 14.37 6.62
C GLN A 47 -22.19 13.78 8.03
N ILE A 48 -22.29 12.46 8.16
CA ILE A 48 -22.23 11.77 9.45
C ILE A 48 -20.90 12.07 10.17
N VAL A 49 -19.78 11.92 9.48
CA VAL A 49 -18.44 12.16 10.07
C VAL A 49 -18.27 13.62 10.49
N LEU A 50 -18.66 14.57 9.65
CA LEU A 50 -18.54 15.99 9.95
C LEU A 50 -19.44 16.41 11.12
N LYS A 51 -20.70 15.94 11.15
CA LYS A 51 -21.61 16.19 12.28
C LYS A 51 -21.05 15.61 13.58
N TYR A 52 -20.56 14.37 13.54
CA TYR A 52 -19.99 13.72 14.72
C TYR A 52 -18.75 14.44 15.24
N ARG A 53 -17.81 14.83 14.37
CA ARG A 53 -16.63 15.65 14.72
C ARG A 53 -17.01 17.02 15.29
N ALA A 54 -18.01 17.67 14.70
CA ALA A 54 -18.52 18.97 15.18
C ALA A 54 -19.32 18.88 16.48
N GLY A 55 -19.43 17.69 17.05
CA GLY A 55 -20.13 17.47 18.29
C GLY A 55 -21.65 17.45 18.19
N LYS A 56 -22.21 17.42 16.97
CA LYS A 56 -23.66 17.45 16.73
C LYS A 56 -24.27 16.05 16.86
N GLU A 57 -25.58 15.99 17.09
CA GLU A 57 -26.32 14.74 17.04
C GLU A 57 -26.36 14.18 15.62
N VAL A 58 -26.17 12.86 15.50
CA VAL A 58 -26.25 12.11 14.25
C VAL A 58 -27.45 11.18 14.34
N THR A 59 -28.62 11.69 14.01
CA THR A 59 -29.90 10.94 14.11
C THR A 59 -29.97 9.78 13.12
N GLU A 60 -29.11 9.79 12.09
CA GLU A 60 -28.97 8.74 11.10
C GLU A 60 -28.26 7.48 11.64
N CYS A 61 -27.53 7.60 12.76
CA CYS A 61 -26.79 6.49 13.38
C CYS A 61 -27.49 6.01 14.65
N ARG A 62 -27.72 4.70 14.77
CA ARG A 62 -28.33 4.10 15.97
C ARG A 62 -27.26 3.65 16.97
N THR A 63 -26.08 3.30 16.47
CA THR A 63 -24.97 2.74 17.23
C THR A 63 -23.64 3.43 16.89
N ILE A 64 -22.64 3.29 17.75
CA ILE A 64 -21.29 3.79 17.45
C ILE A 64 -20.66 3.04 16.27
N GLU A 65 -21.07 1.79 16.04
CA GLU A 65 -20.68 1.00 14.87
C GLU A 65 -21.13 1.64 13.56
N ASP A 66 -22.28 2.31 13.52
CA ASP A 66 -22.76 3.00 12.33
C ASP A 66 -21.90 4.22 12.03
N VAL A 67 -21.45 4.94 13.06
CA VAL A 67 -20.49 6.05 12.93
C VAL A 67 -19.16 5.52 12.39
N TRP A 68 -18.67 4.39 12.91
CA TRP A 68 -17.45 3.76 12.39
C TRP A 68 -17.59 3.32 10.94
N LYS A 69 -18.72 2.72 10.54
CA LYS A 69 -18.96 2.33 9.14
C LYS A 69 -18.95 3.55 8.22
N ALA A 70 -19.61 4.64 8.63
CA ALA A 70 -19.59 5.90 7.89
C ALA A 70 -18.16 6.47 7.81
N LYS A 71 -17.41 6.43 8.91
CA LYS A 71 -16.00 6.87 8.97
C LYS A 71 -15.11 6.09 8.00
N TYR A 72 -15.19 4.76 8.00
CA TYR A 72 -14.41 3.95 7.06
C TYR A 72 -14.82 4.19 5.60
N LEU A 73 -16.11 4.40 5.33
CA LEU A 73 -16.57 4.73 3.99
C LEU A 73 -16.08 6.12 3.56
N TYR A 74 -16.08 7.09 4.46
CA TYR A 74 -15.52 8.43 4.24
C TYR A 74 -14.00 8.36 3.99
N ASP A 75 -13.24 7.70 4.85
CA ASP A 75 -11.78 7.55 4.73
C ASP A 75 -11.37 6.82 3.45
N SER A 76 -12.25 5.98 2.89
CA SER A 76 -11.99 5.27 1.63
C SER A 76 -12.10 6.15 0.38
N ALA A 77 -12.71 7.34 0.47
CA ALA A 77 -13.07 8.16 -0.69
C ALA A 77 -12.68 9.64 -0.56
N PHE A 78 -12.33 10.11 0.64
CA PHE A 78 -11.98 11.50 0.90
C PHE A 78 -10.55 11.59 1.45
N HIS A 79 -9.82 12.61 1.01
CA HIS A 79 -8.47 12.86 1.48
C HIS A 79 -8.49 13.24 2.97
N PRO A 80 -7.63 12.64 3.84
CA PRO A 80 -7.69 12.85 5.28
C PRO A 80 -7.43 14.30 5.69
N GLU A 81 -6.54 15.01 4.99
CA GLU A 81 -6.20 16.40 5.30
C GLU A 81 -7.11 17.43 4.61
N THR A 82 -7.29 17.36 3.29
CA THR A 82 -8.08 18.37 2.56
C THR A 82 -9.59 18.14 2.66
N GLY A 83 -10.01 16.91 2.97
CA GLY A 83 -11.42 16.52 2.95
C GLY A 83 -12.01 16.43 1.53
N ASP A 84 -11.18 16.55 0.49
CA ASP A 84 -11.61 16.49 -0.90
C ASP A 84 -11.87 15.06 -1.33
N LYS A 85 -12.83 14.91 -2.24
CA LYS A 85 -13.16 13.61 -2.80
C LYS A 85 -12.08 13.15 -3.77
N GLN A 86 -11.48 12.01 -3.47
CA GLN A 86 -10.49 11.38 -4.33
C GLN A 86 -11.15 10.81 -5.60
N ILE A 87 -10.43 10.89 -6.72
CA ILE A 87 -10.78 10.18 -7.95
C ILE A 87 -10.85 8.68 -7.68
N ILE A 88 -11.81 7.99 -8.30
CA ILE A 88 -12.12 6.58 -7.98
C ILE A 88 -10.87 5.70 -8.09
N ILE A 89 -10.09 5.87 -9.15
CA ILE A 89 -8.87 5.09 -9.43
C ILE A 89 -7.78 5.35 -8.38
N GLY A 90 -7.74 6.54 -7.76
CA GLY A 90 -6.76 6.87 -6.72
C GLY A 90 -7.11 6.36 -5.33
N ARG A 91 -8.34 5.87 -5.11
CA ARG A 91 -8.77 5.37 -3.80
C ARG A 91 -8.02 4.11 -3.42
N MET A 92 -7.71 3.96 -2.13
CA MET A 92 -7.12 2.72 -1.59
C MET A 92 -7.98 1.48 -1.92
N SER A 93 -9.31 1.63 -1.98
CA SER A 93 -10.23 0.55 -2.38
C SER A 93 -10.09 0.12 -3.85
N ALA A 94 -9.58 0.99 -4.73
CA ALA A 94 -9.37 0.68 -6.15
C ALA A 94 -8.04 -0.01 -6.41
N GLN A 95 -7.09 0.01 -5.46
CA GLN A 95 -5.78 -0.64 -5.59
C GLN A 95 -5.89 -2.11 -5.94
N MET A 96 -6.69 -2.87 -5.21
CA MET A 96 -6.89 -4.30 -5.45
C MET A 96 -7.48 -4.61 -6.84
N PRO A 97 -8.67 -4.08 -7.22
CA PRO A 97 -9.27 -4.41 -8.50
C PRO A 97 -8.42 -3.96 -9.69
N MET A 98 -7.76 -2.80 -9.60
CA MET A 98 -6.88 -2.31 -10.67
C MET A 98 -5.59 -3.13 -10.77
N ASN A 99 -4.93 -3.44 -9.65
CA ASN A 99 -3.72 -4.29 -9.67
C ASN A 99 -4.05 -5.70 -10.16
N MET A 100 -5.22 -6.23 -9.85
CA MET A 100 -5.69 -7.51 -10.37
C MET A 100 -5.88 -7.46 -11.89
N LEU A 101 -6.52 -6.41 -12.42
CA LEU A 101 -6.67 -6.22 -13.87
C LEU A 101 -5.31 -6.10 -14.57
N ILE A 102 -4.42 -5.26 -14.05
CA ILE A 102 -3.09 -4.99 -14.60
C ILE A 102 -2.23 -6.25 -14.56
N THR A 103 -2.23 -6.98 -13.44
CA THR A 103 -1.50 -8.25 -13.30
C THR A 103 -2.05 -9.30 -14.24
N GLY A 104 -3.37 -9.44 -14.34
CA GLY A 104 -4.00 -10.36 -15.28
C GLY A 104 -3.64 -10.03 -16.73
N GLY A 105 -3.60 -8.75 -17.08
CA GLY A 105 -3.12 -8.27 -18.36
C GLY A 105 -1.66 -8.65 -18.64
N MET A 106 -0.77 -8.36 -17.69
CA MET A 106 0.65 -8.75 -17.79
C MET A 106 0.81 -10.27 -17.98
N MET A 107 0.04 -11.08 -17.25
CA MET A 107 0.11 -12.55 -17.33
C MET A 107 -0.54 -13.11 -18.59
N ALA A 108 -1.60 -12.52 -19.10
CA ALA A 108 -2.25 -12.97 -20.33
C ALA A 108 -1.39 -12.67 -21.57
N PHE A 109 -0.70 -11.53 -21.56
CA PHE A 109 -0.01 -11.00 -22.73
C PHE A 109 1.52 -10.95 -22.60
N TYR A 110 2.10 -11.67 -21.64
CA TYR A 110 3.56 -11.65 -21.36
C TYR A 110 4.46 -12.00 -22.55
N LYS A 111 3.94 -12.76 -23.53
CA LYS A 111 4.70 -13.17 -24.72
C LYS A 111 4.90 -12.06 -25.73
N SER A 112 4.06 -11.02 -25.71
CA SER A 112 4.17 -9.88 -26.63
C SER A 112 4.94 -8.75 -25.97
N THR A 113 6.10 -8.40 -26.52
CA THR A 113 6.91 -7.28 -26.02
C THR A 113 6.11 -5.98 -25.96
N GLY A 114 5.31 -5.68 -26.99
CA GLY A 114 4.46 -4.47 -27.01
C GLY A 114 3.41 -4.49 -25.90
N ALA A 115 2.82 -5.64 -25.61
CA ALA A 115 1.87 -5.76 -24.50
C ALA A 115 2.56 -5.65 -23.14
N VAL A 116 3.76 -6.23 -22.98
CA VAL A 116 4.57 -6.06 -21.76
C VAL A 116 4.86 -4.57 -21.53
N VAL A 117 5.26 -3.83 -22.57
CA VAL A 117 5.49 -2.38 -22.46
C VAL A 117 4.22 -1.65 -22.02
N PHE A 118 3.10 -1.91 -22.69
CA PHE A 118 1.81 -1.29 -22.38
C PHE A 118 1.36 -1.55 -20.94
N TRP A 119 1.40 -2.80 -20.49
CA TRP A 119 0.95 -3.15 -19.14
C TRP A 119 1.89 -2.66 -18.04
N GLN A 120 3.20 -2.59 -18.29
CA GLN A 120 4.14 -1.97 -17.36
C GLN A 120 3.93 -0.46 -17.26
N TRP A 121 3.72 0.21 -18.39
CA TRP A 121 3.34 1.63 -18.41
C TRP A 121 2.02 1.88 -17.67
N MET A 122 1.00 1.06 -17.90
CA MET A 122 -0.28 1.16 -17.19
C MET A 122 -0.10 0.96 -15.68
N ASN A 123 0.72 -0.03 -15.27
CA ASN A 123 1.04 -0.28 -13.86
C ASN A 123 1.67 0.94 -13.19
N GLN A 124 2.68 1.55 -13.81
CA GLN A 124 3.35 2.72 -13.24
C GLN A 124 2.47 3.96 -13.27
N THR A 125 1.64 4.12 -14.30
CA THR A 125 0.62 5.19 -14.37
C THR A 125 -0.36 5.07 -13.21
N PHE A 126 -0.87 3.86 -12.95
CA PHE A 126 -1.75 3.60 -11.82
C PHE A 126 -1.09 3.90 -10.48
N ASN A 127 0.13 3.41 -10.26
CA ASN A 127 0.89 3.68 -9.03
C ASN A 127 1.15 5.18 -8.84
N ALA A 128 1.47 5.93 -9.90
CA ALA A 128 1.65 7.37 -9.84
C ALA A 128 0.37 8.11 -9.42
N ILE A 129 -0.79 7.71 -9.96
CA ILE A 129 -2.09 8.26 -9.58
C ILE A 129 -2.40 7.99 -8.11
N VAL A 130 -2.23 6.76 -7.66
CA VAL A 130 -2.44 6.36 -6.26
C VAL A 130 -1.51 7.16 -5.33
N ASN A 131 -0.24 7.30 -5.68
CA ASN A 131 0.72 8.06 -4.87
C ASN A 131 0.40 9.55 -4.84
N TYR A 132 -0.02 10.14 -5.96
CA TYR A 132 -0.46 11.54 -6.02
C TYR A 132 -1.71 11.80 -5.15
N THR A 133 -2.66 10.87 -5.18
CA THR A 133 -3.96 11.01 -4.48
C THR A 133 -3.90 10.69 -2.99
N ASN A 134 -2.91 9.92 -2.53
CA ASN A 134 -2.74 9.52 -1.13
C ASN A 134 -1.51 10.16 -0.46
N ARG A 135 -0.92 11.19 -1.07
CA ARG A 135 0.23 11.91 -0.49
C ARG A 135 -0.16 12.54 0.85
N SER A 136 0.73 12.45 1.82
CA SER A 136 0.59 13.10 3.14
C SER A 136 1.25 14.48 3.10
N GLY A 137 0.63 15.48 3.71
CA GLY A 137 1.19 16.80 3.90
C GLY A 137 0.83 17.84 2.82
N THR A 138 0.84 19.09 3.26
CA THR A 138 0.67 20.32 2.45
C THR A 138 1.90 20.67 1.61
N SER A 139 2.98 19.88 1.68
CA SER A 139 4.19 20.12 0.89
C SER A 139 3.92 19.80 -0.58
N PRO A 140 3.86 20.79 -1.48
CA PRO A 140 3.59 20.54 -2.88
C PRO A 140 4.76 19.75 -3.47
N LEU A 141 4.53 18.48 -3.82
CA LEU A 141 5.43 17.77 -4.73
C LEU A 141 5.54 18.61 -6.00
N SER A 142 6.77 19.02 -6.34
CA SER A 142 6.98 19.73 -7.59
C SER A 142 6.59 18.81 -8.74
N ASN A 143 5.86 19.32 -9.73
CA ASN A 143 5.46 18.54 -10.91
C ASN A 143 6.68 17.87 -11.58
N SER A 144 7.85 18.52 -11.54
CA SER A 144 9.12 17.97 -12.03
C SER A 144 9.57 16.73 -11.27
N GLN A 145 9.36 16.67 -9.96
CA GLN A 145 9.73 15.52 -9.12
C GLN A 145 8.79 14.34 -9.33
N LEU A 146 7.48 14.62 -9.49
CA LEU A 146 6.51 13.58 -9.79
C LEU A 146 6.79 12.96 -11.16
N LEU A 147 7.07 13.80 -12.17
CA LEU A 147 7.49 13.35 -13.50
C LEU A 147 8.80 12.55 -13.45
N THR A 148 9.81 13.03 -12.72
CA THR A 148 11.09 12.33 -12.57
C THR A 148 10.90 10.95 -11.93
N SER A 149 10.14 10.88 -10.83
CA SER A 149 9.86 9.62 -10.14
C SER A 149 9.10 8.64 -11.05
N TYR A 150 8.13 9.16 -11.81
CA TYR A 150 7.37 8.39 -12.78
C TYR A 150 8.24 7.84 -13.93
N CYS A 151 9.10 8.67 -14.51
CA CYS A 151 10.03 8.24 -15.57
C CYS A 151 11.02 7.19 -15.07
N LEU A 152 11.58 7.38 -13.86
CA LEU A 152 12.49 6.41 -13.24
C LEU A 152 11.79 5.09 -12.93
N ALA A 153 10.59 5.12 -12.35
CA ALA A 153 9.81 3.92 -12.06
C ALA A 153 9.42 3.17 -13.33
N THR A 154 8.99 3.89 -14.38
CA THR A 154 8.63 3.32 -15.69
C THR A 154 9.83 2.72 -16.40
N GLY A 155 10.94 3.47 -16.49
CA GLY A 155 12.18 2.99 -17.08
C GLY A 155 12.74 1.77 -16.34
N GLY A 156 12.81 1.83 -15.01
CA GLY A 156 13.28 0.72 -14.17
C GLY A 156 12.42 -0.53 -14.29
N ALA A 157 11.09 -0.38 -14.31
CA ALA A 157 10.17 -1.50 -14.49
C ALA A 157 10.29 -2.15 -15.88
N LEU A 158 10.37 -1.34 -16.94
CA LEU A 158 10.55 -1.84 -18.31
C LEU A 158 11.91 -2.53 -18.47
N ALA A 159 12.98 -1.92 -17.98
CA ALA A 159 14.32 -2.51 -18.02
C ALA A 159 14.35 -3.85 -17.28
N THR A 160 13.76 -3.92 -16.09
CA THR A 160 13.68 -5.16 -15.29
C THR A 160 12.86 -6.23 -16.01
N ALA A 161 11.65 -5.89 -16.48
CA ALA A 161 10.75 -6.84 -17.14
C ALA A 161 11.37 -7.42 -18.42
N LEU A 162 11.98 -6.58 -19.26
CA LEU A 162 12.61 -7.01 -20.51
C LEU A 162 13.88 -7.83 -20.24
N SER A 163 14.70 -7.42 -19.26
CA SER A 163 15.93 -8.13 -18.91
C SER A 163 15.63 -9.52 -18.33
N LEU A 164 14.65 -9.62 -17.43
CA LEU A 164 14.22 -10.90 -16.86
C LEU A 164 13.60 -11.79 -17.93
N ASN A 165 12.70 -11.28 -18.77
CA ASN A 165 12.14 -12.07 -19.88
C ASN A 165 13.22 -12.63 -20.80
N ARG A 166 14.30 -11.88 -21.03
CA ARG A 166 15.44 -12.36 -21.83
C ARG A 166 16.26 -13.41 -21.08
N ALA A 167 16.54 -13.20 -19.79
CA ALA A 167 17.36 -14.10 -18.97
C ALA A 167 16.72 -15.48 -18.77
N VAL A 168 15.39 -15.54 -18.72
CA VAL A 168 14.65 -16.76 -18.31
C VAL A 168 14.38 -17.70 -19.48
N LYS A 169 14.53 -17.22 -20.72
CA LYS A 169 14.20 -17.95 -21.94
C LYS A 169 14.92 -19.31 -22.08
N ASN A 170 16.11 -19.46 -21.47
CA ASN A 170 16.96 -20.64 -21.59
C ASN A 170 17.27 -21.33 -20.23
N MET A 171 16.54 -21.01 -19.16
CA MET A 171 16.82 -21.57 -17.83
C MET A 171 16.11 -22.90 -17.56
N ASN A 172 16.68 -23.73 -16.66
CA ASN A 172 16.07 -24.97 -16.19
C ASN A 172 14.65 -24.70 -15.62
N PRO A 173 13.63 -25.52 -15.93
CA PRO A 173 12.26 -25.36 -15.45
C PRO A 173 12.11 -25.16 -13.93
N LEU A 174 13.01 -25.72 -13.11
CA LEU A 174 13.00 -25.51 -11.65
C LEU A 174 13.40 -24.08 -11.27
N VAL A 175 14.43 -23.53 -11.93
CA VAL A 175 14.84 -22.12 -11.75
C VAL A 175 13.76 -21.20 -12.30
N GLY A 176 13.14 -21.56 -13.43
CA GLY A 176 12.01 -20.83 -14.03
C GLY A 176 10.81 -20.64 -13.09
N ARG A 177 10.61 -21.52 -12.11
CA ARG A 177 9.54 -21.38 -11.09
C ARG A 177 9.83 -20.31 -10.04
N MET A 178 11.10 -20.00 -9.76
CA MET A 178 11.49 -18.97 -8.78
C MET A 178 11.61 -17.58 -9.40
N VAL A 179 11.70 -17.51 -10.73
CA VAL A 179 11.82 -16.27 -11.49
C VAL A 179 10.73 -15.25 -11.15
N PRO A 180 9.42 -15.60 -11.08
CA PRO A 180 8.39 -14.62 -10.75
C PRO A 180 8.61 -13.97 -9.38
N LEU A 181 9.06 -14.75 -8.39
CA LEU A 181 9.36 -14.22 -7.07
C LEU A 181 10.55 -13.27 -7.08
N VAL A 182 11.64 -13.66 -7.74
CA VAL A 182 12.84 -12.81 -7.89
C VAL A 182 12.51 -11.53 -8.66
N ALA A 183 11.69 -11.63 -9.70
CA ALA A 183 11.23 -10.50 -10.50
C ALA A 183 10.46 -9.49 -9.65
N VAL A 184 9.51 -9.97 -8.84
CA VAL A 184 8.71 -9.13 -7.94
C VAL A 184 9.59 -8.51 -6.87
N ALA A 185 10.55 -9.26 -6.32
CA ALA A 185 11.49 -8.73 -5.34
C ALA A 185 12.36 -7.61 -5.93
N ALA A 186 12.97 -7.84 -7.10
CA ALA A 186 13.76 -6.84 -7.79
C ALA A 186 12.93 -5.59 -8.14
N ALA A 187 11.70 -5.77 -8.62
CA ALA A 187 10.79 -4.67 -8.92
C ALA A 187 10.46 -3.83 -7.68
N ASN A 188 10.19 -4.45 -6.53
CA ASN A 188 9.94 -3.73 -5.27
C ASN A 188 11.19 -3.00 -4.76
N CYS A 189 12.38 -3.58 -4.92
CA CYS A 189 13.65 -2.95 -4.57
C CYS A 189 13.96 -1.69 -5.42
N ILE A 190 13.39 -1.58 -6.62
CA ILE A 190 13.56 -0.39 -7.47
C ILE A 190 12.41 0.60 -7.24
N ASN A 191 11.17 0.13 -7.32
CA ASN A 191 9.98 0.98 -7.31
C ASN A 191 9.85 1.79 -6.01
N ILE A 192 9.98 1.13 -4.86
CA ILE A 192 9.73 1.78 -3.57
C ILE A 192 10.74 2.90 -3.28
N PRO A 193 12.07 2.69 -3.43
CA PRO A 193 13.03 3.79 -3.28
C PRO A 193 12.83 4.92 -4.29
N CYS A 194 12.47 4.61 -5.55
CA CYS A 194 12.19 5.64 -6.55
C CYS A 194 10.99 6.51 -6.15
N MET A 195 9.90 5.89 -5.69
CA MET A 195 8.71 6.62 -5.24
C MET A 195 8.94 7.42 -3.96
N ARG A 196 9.84 6.94 -3.07
CA ARG A 196 10.16 7.57 -1.79
C ARG A 196 11.50 8.31 -1.78
N MET A 197 11.97 8.69 -2.97
CA MET A 197 13.28 9.35 -3.16
C MET A 197 13.42 10.64 -2.34
N GLN A 198 12.31 11.36 -2.10
CA GLN A 198 12.31 12.57 -1.26
C GLN A 198 12.66 12.27 0.19
N GLU A 199 12.11 11.19 0.74
CA GLU A 199 12.42 10.79 2.12
C GLU A 199 13.87 10.33 2.25
N ILE A 200 14.43 9.69 1.22
CA ILE A 200 15.85 9.32 1.19
C ILE A 200 16.74 10.56 1.15
N ARG A 201 16.37 11.58 0.36
CA ARG A 201 17.17 12.80 0.19
C ARG A 201 17.06 13.77 1.36
N ASN A 202 15.84 13.99 1.87
CA ASN A 202 15.52 15.02 2.86
C ASN A 202 15.36 14.45 4.27
N GLY A 203 15.11 13.15 4.40
CA GLY A 203 14.83 12.49 5.66
C GLY A 203 13.35 12.45 6.02
N VAL A 204 13.03 11.72 7.09
CA VAL A 204 11.71 11.68 7.72
C VAL A 204 11.74 12.35 9.07
N VAL A 205 10.62 12.96 9.45
CA VAL A 205 10.47 13.60 10.76
C VAL A 205 10.50 12.55 11.87
N LEU A 206 11.31 12.82 12.89
CA LEU A 206 11.41 12.09 14.13
C LEU A 206 10.50 12.76 15.16
N LEU A 207 9.76 11.93 15.89
CA LEU A 207 8.77 12.30 16.88
C LEU A 207 9.16 11.72 18.25
N ASP A 208 8.82 12.41 19.34
CA ASP A 208 8.86 11.83 20.69
C ASP A 208 7.59 11.03 21.00
N GLU A 209 7.45 10.51 22.24
CA GLU A 209 6.25 9.75 22.66
C GLU A 209 4.96 10.56 22.52
N LYS A 210 5.04 11.87 22.75
CA LYS A 210 3.92 12.82 22.71
C LYS A 210 3.64 13.36 21.31
N ASN A 211 4.26 12.80 20.26
CA ASN A 211 4.17 13.25 18.87
C ASN A 211 4.73 14.66 18.64
N ALA A 212 5.62 15.15 19.50
CA ALA A 212 6.34 16.39 19.24
C ALA A 212 7.53 16.11 18.32
N GLU A 213 7.77 17.00 17.35
CA GLU A 213 8.90 16.89 16.43
C GLU A 213 10.23 17.12 17.16
N VAL A 214 11.16 16.19 17.01
CA VAL A 214 12.49 16.24 17.65
C VAL A 214 13.63 16.37 16.65
N GLY A 215 13.40 16.06 15.38
CA GLY A 215 14.41 16.18 14.33
C GLY A 215 14.00 15.54 13.02
N VAL A 216 14.94 15.43 12.09
CA VAL A 216 14.75 14.78 10.78
C VAL A 216 15.93 13.84 10.54
N SER A 217 15.67 12.61 10.09
CA SER A 217 16.70 11.60 9.82
C SER A 217 16.51 10.91 8.48
N LYS A 218 17.59 10.81 7.72
CA LYS A 218 17.66 10.04 6.46
C LYS A 218 17.85 8.56 6.73
N LYS A 219 18.55 8.22 7.80
CA LYS A 219 18.74 6.82 8.24
C LYS A 219 17.42 6.19 8.65
N ALA A 220 16.56 6.91 9.38
CA ALA A 220 15.21 6.45 9.68
C ALA A 220 14.39 6.20 8.40
N ALA A 221 14.52 7.07 7.40
CA ALA A 221 13.89 6.89 6.09
C ALA A 221 14.36 5.60 5.40
N CYS A 222 15.68 5.36 5.33
CA CYS A 222 16.25 4.17 4.70
C CYS A 222 15.82 2.88 5.42
N VAL A 223 15.80 2.87 6.76
CA VAL A 223 15.34 1.71 7.56
C VAL A 223 13.85 1.46 7.30
N GLY A 224 13.03 2.51 7.32
CA GLY A 224 11.61 2.45 7.03
C GLY A 224 11.33 1.86 5.65
N ILE A 225 11.97 2.42 4.61
CA ILE A 225 11.84 1.99 3.21
C ILE A 225 12.28 0.54 3.04
N SER A 226 13.42 0.14 3.62
CA SER A 226 13.90 -1.25 3.58
C SER A 226 12.88 -2.22 4.18
N ALA A 227 12.29 -1.85 5.32
CA ALA A 227 11.27 -2.66 5.95
C ALA A 227 9.95 -2.66 5.16
N VAL A 228 9.64 -1.64 4.34
CA VAL A 228 8.49 -1.67 3.41
C VAL A 228 8.78 -2.62 2.25
N ILE A 229 9.99 -2.59 1.68
CA ILE A 229 10.41 -3.53 0.61
C ILE A 229 10.25 -4.98 1.08
N VAL A 230 10.79 -5.31 2.25
CA VAL A 230 10.64 -6.66 2.84
C VAL A 230 9.17 -7.03 3.01
N SER A 231 8.35 -6.11 3.55
CA SER A 231 6.91 -6.33 3.72
C SER A 231 6.21 -6.66 2.39
N ARG A 232 6.53 -5.91 1.33
CA ARG A 232 5.94 -6.09 -0.01
C ARG A 232 6.35 -7.40 -0.66
N ILE A 233 7.59 -7.83 -0.46
CA ILE A 233 8.06 -9.15 -0.91
C ILE A 233 7.30 -10.26 -0.16
N CYS A 234 7.17 -10.13 1.16
CA CYS A 234 6.42 -11.08 1.98
C CYS A 234 4.94 -11.16 1.59
N MET A 235 4.30 -10.04 1.23
CA MET A 235 2.93 -10.01 0.71
C MET A 235 2.76 -10.76 -0.61
N ALA A 236 3.78 -10.74 -1.47
CA ALA A 236 3.72 -11.37 -2.78
C ALA A 236 3.98 -12.90 -2.73
N LEU A 237 4.70 -13.37 -1.71
CA LEU A 237 5.08 -14.79 -1.56
C LEU A 237 3.88 -15.76 -1.64
N PRO A 238 2.77 -15.56 -0.90
CA PRO A 238 1.63 -16.48 -0.97
C PRO A 238 1.01 -16.56 -2.36
N GLY A 239 0.84 -15.41 -3.03
CA GLY A 239 0.26 -15.39 -4.39
C GLY A 239 1.14 -16.12 -5.39
N MET A 240 2.46 -15.92 -5.32
CA MET A 240 3.44 -16.52 -6.23
C MET A 240 3.68 -18.00 -5.97
N THR A 241 3.39 -18.52 -4.77
CA THR A 241 3.56 -19.95 -4.42
C THR A 241 2.27 -20.74 -4.58
N LEU A 242 1.14 -20.21 -4.09
CA LEU A 242 -0.14 -20.90 -4.11
C LEU A 242 -0.74 -20.95 -5.52
N THR A 243 -0.59 -19.89 -6.32
CA THR A 243 -1.19 -19.85 -7.66
C THR A 243 -0.62 -20.96 -8.56
N PRO A 244 0.71 -21.15 -8.69
CA PRO A 244 1.25 -22.28 -9.46
C PRO A 244 0.84 -23.65 -8.93
N MET A 245 0.72 -23.82 -7.61
CA MET A 245 0.24 -25.08 -7.01
C MET A 245 -1.19 -25.40 -7.44
N LEU A 246 -2.09 -24.41 -7.39
CA LEU A 246 -3.46 -24.54 -7.87
C LEU A 246 -3.48 -24.87 -9.36
N MET A 247 -2.70 -24.16 -10.18
CA MET A 247 -2.67 -24.40 -11.63
C MET A 247 -2.19 -25.81 -11.97
N ASN A 248 -1.13 -26.29 -11.32
CA ASN A 248 -0.63 -27.65 -11.52
C ASN A 248 -1.68 -28.69 -11.10
N LEU A 249 -2.44 -28.44 -10.02
CA LEU A 249 -3.53 -29.31 -9.62
C LEU A 249 -4.66 -29.36 -10.67
N LEU A 250 -5.05 -28.21 -11.23
CA LEU A 250 -6.08 -28.12 -12.27
C LEU A 250 -5.63 -28.74 -13.60
N GLU A 251 -4.34 -28.60 -13.93
CA GLU A 251 -3.72 -29.22 -15.10
C GLU A 251 -3.71 -30.74 -14.97
N ARG A 252 -3.23 -31.28 -13.84
CA ARG A 252 -3.24 -32.73 -13.56
C ARG A 252 -4.63 -33.36 -13.58
N ARG A 253 -5.67 -32.59 -13.22
CA ARG A 253 -7.07 -33.03 -13.26
C ARG A 253 -7.72 -32.88 -14.65
N GLY A 254 -6.98 -32.43 -15.66
CA GLY A 254 -7.49 -32.26 -17.03
C GLY A 254 -8.44 -31.07 -17.22
N PHE A 255 -8.66 -30.23 -16.21
CA PHE A 255 -9.58 -29.10 -16.30
C PHE A 255 -9.09 -28.06 -17.31
N LEU A 256 -7.78 -27.76 -17.29
CA LEU A 256 -7.18 -26.79 -18.24
C LEU A 256 -7.11 -27.33 -19.66
N ALA A 257 -7.04 -28.65 -19.85
CA ALA A 257 -7.16 -29.27 -21.17
C ALA A 257 -8.58 -29.13 -21.73
N LYS A 258 -9.61 -29.25 -20.88
CA LYS A 258 -11.02 -29.04 -21.25
C LYS A 258 -11.37 -27.57 -21.49
N TYR A 259 -10.77 -26.64 -20.73
CA TYR A 259 -11.02 -25.20 -20.81
C TYR A 259 -9.72 -24.39 -20.91
N PRO A 260 -9.01 -24.41 -22.05
CA PRO A 260 -7.69 -23.79 -22.18
C PRO A 260 -7.71 -22.26 -21.99
N LYS A 261 -8.83 -21.61 -22.33
CA LYS A 261 -9.02 -20.15 -22.14
C LYS A 261 -9.21 -19.75 -20.66
N SER A 262 -9.47 -20.70 -19.76
CA SER A 262 -9.68 -20.43 -18.33
C SER A 262 -8.38 -20.21 -17.55
N ASN A 263 -7.23 -20.55 -18.14
CA ASN A 263 -5.92 -20.50 -17.48
C ASN A 263 -5.60 -19.11 -16.90
N ALA A 264 -5.61 -18.07 -17.74
CA ALA A 264 -5.29 -16.71 -17.31
C ALA A 264 -6.35 -16.12 -16.35
N PRO A 265 -7.68 -16.25 -16.60
CA PRO A 265 -8.71 -15.81 -15.66
C PRO A 265 -8.59 -16.45 -14.28
N ILE A 266 -8.37 -17.76 -14.21
CA ILE A 266 -8.26 -18.48 -12.92
C ILE A 266 -7.03 -18.01 -12.15
N GLN A 267 -5.88 -17.91 -12.82
CA GLN A 267 -4.66 -17.39 -12.18
C GLN A 267 -4.86 -15.98 -11.65
N THR A 268 -5.50 -15.10 -12.44
CA THR A 268 -5.75 -13.71 -12.07
C THR A 268 -6.71 -13.59 -10.89
N LEU A 269 -7.84 -14.31 -10.93
CA LEU A 269 -8.85 -14.33 -9.87
C LEU A 269 -8.29 -14.90 -8.58
N PHE A 270 -7.55 -16.01 -8.66
CA PHE A 270 -6.99 -16.64 -7.48
C PHE A 270 -5.85 -15.82 -6.88
N CYS A 271 -4.94 -15.28 -7.70
CA CYS A 271 -3.89 -14.37 -7.22
C CYS A 271 -4.50 -13.12 -6.58
N GLY A 272 -5.52 -12.53 -7.21
CA GLY A 272 -6.28 -11.41 -6.64
C GLY A 272 -6.93 -11.75 -5.30
N PHE A 273 -7.57 -12.92 -5.20
CA PHE A 273 -8.14 -13.42 -3.94
C PHE A 273 -7.07 -13.57 -2.85
N VAL A 274 -5.91 -14.15 -3.16
CA VAL A 274 -4.81 -14.28 -2.19
C VAL A 274 -4.31 -12.91 -1.76
N LEU A 275 -4.17 -11.96 -2.68
CA LEU A 275 -3.72 -10.59 -2.39
C LEU A 275 -4.69 -9.81 -1.48
N ILE A 276 -6.01 -10.03 -1.62
CA ILE A 276 -7.02 -9.40 -0.74
C ILE A 276 -6.71 -9.65 0.74
N PHE A 277 -6.18 -10.84 1.08
CA PHE A 277 -5.78 -11.16 2.46
C PHE A 277 -4.30 -10.89 2.71
N ALA A 278 -3.42 -11.22 1.77
CA ALA A 278 -1.98 -11.10 1.96
C ALA A 278 -1.51 -9.65 2.12
N THR A 279 -2.12 -8.69 1.40
CA THR A 279 -1.76 -7.26 1.53
C THR A 279 -2.06 -6.71 2.94
N PRO A 280 -3.29 -6.78 3.48
CA PRO A 280 -3.56 -6.24 4.81
C PRO A 280 -2.84 -7.00 5.93
N LEU A 281 -2.69 -8.33 5.80
CA LEU A 281 -1.92 -9.14 6.75
C LEU A 281 -0.41 -8.82 6.70
N GLY A 282 0.10 -8.54 5.50
CA GLY A 282 1.44 -8.04 5.26
C GLY A 282 1.69 -6.70 5.94
N CYS A 283 0.78 -5.74 5.74
CA CYS A 283 0.87 -4.41 6.32
C CYS A 283 0.84 -4.48 7.85
N ALA A 284 0.09 -5.43 8.41
CA ALA A 284 -0.02 -5.64 9.84
C ALA A 284 1.26 -6.17 10.52
N PHE A 285 2.23 -6.73 9.77
CA PHE A 285 3.49 -7.21 10.36
C PHE A 285 4.30 -6.08 11.00
N PHE A 286 4.27 -4.88 10.41
CA PHE A 286 5.02 -3.74 10.91
C PHE A 286 4.10 -2.69 11.49
N LYS A 287 4.53 -2.07 12.60
CA LYS A 287 3.85 -0.89 13.13
C LYS A 287 4.06 0.29 12.18
N GLN A 288 3.01 1.06 11.92
CA GLN A 288 3.09 2.28 11.10
C GLN A 288 3.96 3.34 11.79
N ARG A 289 3.85 3.45 13.13
CA ARG A 289 4.78 4.20 13.98
C ARG A 289 5.90 3.27 14.43
N ALA A 290 7.09 3.45 13.86
CA ALA A 290 8.26 2.63 14.15
C ALA A 290 9.19 3.35 15.13
N ALA A 291 9.75 2.61 16.07
CA ALA A 291 10.73 3.12 17.03
C ALA A 291 12.16 2.92 16.51
N ILE A 292 13.03 3.88 16.76
CA ILE A 292 14.46 3.80 16.45
C ILE A 292 15.26 4.40 17.61
N LYS A 293 16.36 3.75 17.98
CA LYS A 293 17.24 4.23 19.05
C LYS A 293 17.99 5.47 18.59
N VAL A 294 18.11 6.48 19.45
CA VAL A 294 18.84 7.71 19.17
C VAL A 294 20.31 7.42 18.85
N ALA A 295 20.92 6.45 19.56
CA ALA A 295 22.27 5.97 19.29
C ALA A 295 22.48 5.42 17.87
N SER A 296 21.40 4.96 17.21
CA SER A 296 21.45 4.42 15.85
C SER A 296 21.23 5.47 14.77
N LEU A 297 20.97 6.73 15.10
CA LEU A 297 20.80 7.83 14.15
C LEU A 297 22.16 8.34 13.62
N GLU A 298 22.11 9.26 12.66
CA GLU A 298 23.28 9.99 12.20
C GLU A 298 23.90 10.80 13.34
N PRO A 299 25.25 10.94 13.41
CA PRO A 299 25.92 11.67 14.50
C PRO A 299 25.37 13.08 14.72
N GLU A 300 25.16 13.84 13.65
CA GLU A 300 24.63 15.21 13.74
C GLU A 300 23.22 15.28 14.34
N VAL A 301 22.36 14.32 14.00
CA VAL A 301 20.98 14.24 14.50
C VAL A 301 20.97 13.78 15.95
N ARG A 302 21.78 12.75 16.27
CA ARG A 302 21.96 12.24 17.62
C ARG A 302 22.45 13.33 18.56
N ASP A 303 23.54 14.02 18.20
CA ASP A 303 24.13 15.06 19.05
C ASP A 303 23.18 16.24 19.27
N ASN A 304 22.32 16.56 18.29
CA ASN A 304 21.30 17.59 18.42
C ASN A 304 20.16 17.17 19.37
N ILE A 305 19.71 15.90 19.28
CA ILE A 305 18.71 15.34 20.18
C ILE A 305 19.27 15.26 21.60
N GLU A 306 20.49 14.73 21.78
CA GLU A 306 21.13 14.62 23.09
C GLU A 306 21.35 16.00 23.76
N LYS A 307 21.65 17.05 22.98
CA LYS A 307 21.76 18.42 23.51
C LYS A 307 20.43 19.02 23.95
N LYS A 308 19.34 18.76 23.21
CA LYS A 308 18.04 19.39 23.46
C LYS A 308 17.14 18.60 24.41
N ARG A 309 17.24 17.28 24.34
CA ARG A 309 16.37 16.30 25.00
C ARG A 309 17.20 15.06 25.39
N PRO A 310 18.16 15.20 26.32
CA PRO A 310 19.07 14.11 26.72
C PRO A 310 18.36 12.89 27.32
N GLU A 311 17.11 13.04 27.75
CA GLU A 311 16.29 11.96 28.28
C GLU A 311 15.74 11.00 27.22
N LEU A 312 15.82 11.36 25.94
CA LEU A 312 15.28 10.53 24.85
C LEU A 312 16.30 9.49 24.37
N ASP A 313 16.11 8.23 24.76
CA ASP A 313 16.87 7.09 24.20
C ASP A 313 16.25 6.55 22.90
N THR A 314 14.92 6.72 22.75
CA THR A 314 14.16 6.23 21.61
C THR A 314 13.30 7.34 21.02
N VAL A 315 13.26 7.39 19.69
CA VAL A 315 12.39 8.28 18.92
C VAL A 315 11.56 7.47 17.93
N TRP A 316 10.49 8.06 17.43
CA TRP A 316 9.54 7.42 16.53
C TRP A 316 9.49 8.11 15.19
N TYR A 317 9.18 7.36 14.14
CA TYR A 317 8.93 7.92 12.81
C TYR A 317 7.75 7.20 12.17
N ASN A 318 7.07 7.89 11.25
CA ASN A 318 6.03 7.28 10.46
C ASN A 318 6.67 6.53 9.28
N LYS A 319 6.52 5.20 9.26
CA LYS A 319 7.09 4.35 8.22
C LYS A 319 6.37 4.54 6.88
N GLY A 320 5.15 5.06 6.84
CA GLY A 320 4.30 5.02 5.64
C GLY A 320 3.98 3.58 5.21
N LEU A 321 2.96 3.40 4.36
CA LEU A 321 2.48 2.10 3.86
C LEU A 321 2.66 1.95 2.35
#